data_AF-A0A354C5L9-F1
#
_entry.id   AF-A0A354C5L9-F1
#
_cell.length_a   1.000
_cell.length_b   1.000
_cell.length_c   1.000
_cell.angle_alpha   90.00
_cell.angle_beta   90.00
_cell.angle_gamma   90.00
#
_symmetry.space_group_name_H-M   'P 1'
#
loop_
_entity.id
_entity.type
_entity.pdbx_description
1 polymer ?
#
loop_
_entity_poly.entity_id
_entity_poly.type
_entity_poly.pdbx_seq_one_letter_code
_entity_poly.pdbx_strand_id
1 'polypeptide(L)'
;MTFYKEVPVKYGRVDPLTGDYAIEVDKIDKSHEGIGQAFHFSEETGRKPTLAIFINDPTRYDLEKLRYVHRLCNTLGIRVRYINEELEHMQKKKSSNSSDHIFHKYNT
;
A
#
# COMPACT_ATOMS: atom_id res chain seq x y z
N MET A 1 -20.58 -1.46 -1.68
CA MET A 1 -19.12 -1.44 -1.54
C MET A 1 -18.79 -2.06 -0.19
N THR A 2 -18.20 -3.25 -0.16
CA THR A 2 -17.92 -3.96 1.10
C THR A 2 -16.49 -3.68 1.54
N PHE A 3 -16.31 -3.35 2.82
CA PHE A 3 -15.01 -3.08 3.44
C PHE A 3 -14.95 -3.79 4.79
N TYR A 4 -13.88 -4.55 5.01
CA TYR A 4 -13.56 -5.17 6.29
C TYR A 4 -12.18 -4.73 6.72
N LYS A 5 -12.03 -4.37 7.99
CA LYS A 5 -10.78 -3.80 8.51
C LYS A 5 -9.66 -4.84 8.64
N GLU A 6 -10.01 -6.02 9.13
CA GLU A 6 -9.12 -7.18 9.29
C GLU A 6 -9.96 -8.44 9.09
N VAL A 7 -9.47 -9.41 8.32
CA VAL A 7 -10.23 -10.63 8.00
C VAL A 7 -9.35 -11.87 8.18
N PRO A 8 -9.73 -12.82 9.04
CA PRO A 8 -9.00 -14.07 9.17
C PRO A 8 -9.11 -14.90 7.89
N VAL A 9 -8.00 -15.50 7.48
CA VAL A 9 -7.91 -16.43 6.35
C VAL A 9 -7.10 -17.65 6.77
N LYS A 10 -6.96 -18.64 5.89
CA LYS A 10 -6.08 -19.77 6.17
C LYS A 10 -4.65 -19.28 6.37
N TYR A 11 -4.05 -19.64 7.50
CA TYR A 11 -2.68 -19.28 7.87
C TYR A 11 -2.35 -17.78 7.90
N GLY A 12 -3.34 -16.92 8.17
CA GLY A 12 -3.07 -15.50 8.34
C GLY A 12 -4.31 -14.65 8.55
N ARG A 13 -4.10 -13.35 8.43
CA ARG A 13 -5.16 -12.34 8.55
C ARG A 13 -4.84 -11.24 7.54
N VAL A 14 -5.77 -10.99 6.62
CA VAL A 14 -5.68 -9.82 5.75
C VAL A 14 -5.89 -8.59 6.62
N ASP A 15 -5.14 -7.52 6.38
CA ASP A 15 -5.42 -6.19 6.93
C ASP A 15 -6.73 -5.66 6.26
N PRO A 16 -6.80 -4.58 5.44
CA PRO A 16 -8.08 -4.26 4.82
C PRO A 16 -8.44 -5.21 3.68
N LEU A 17 -9.67 -5.73 3.72
CA LEU A 17 -10.29 -6.49 2.65
C LEU A 17 -11.44 -5.68 2.04
N THR A 18 -11.40 -5.50 0.71
CA THR A 18 -12.45 -4.78 -0.02
C THR A 18 -13.21 -5.74 -0.94
N GLY A 19 -14.16 -5.21 -1.72
CA GLY A 19 -14.80 -5.97 -2.80
C GLY A 19 -13.79 -6.50 -3.83
N ASP A 20 -12.73 -5.73 -4.12
CA ASP A 20 -11.82 -6.00 -5.24
C ASP A 20 -10.40 -6.38 -4.82
N TYR A 21 -9.97 -6.00 -3.62
CA TYR A 21 -8.57 -6.07 -3.18
C TYR A 21 -8.43 -6.73 -1.81
N ALA A 22 -7.41 -7.58 -1.69
CA ALA A 22 -6.81 -8.00 -0.42
C ALA A 22 -5.53 -7.16 -0.22
N ILE A 23 -5.49 -6.40 0.87
CA ILE A 23 -4.45 -5.41 1.09
C ILE A 23 -3.63 -5.84 2.30
N GLU A 24 -2.31 -5.89 2.10
CA GLU A 24 -1.32 -5.99 3.18
C GLU A 24 -0.74 -4.60 3.45
N VAL A 25 -0.66 -4.19 4.71
CA VAL A 25 -0.12 -2.88 5.11
C VAL A 25 1.18 -3.07 5.88
N ASP A 26 2.32 -2.65 5.31
CA ASP A 26 3.60 -2.85 5.98
C ASP A 26 4.64 -1.74 5.71
N LYS A 27 5.69 -1.72 6.51
CA LYS A 27 6.87 -0.85 6.33
C LYS A 27 7.69 -1.32 5.15
N ILE A 28 8.40 -0.38 4.51
CA ILE A 28 9.32 -0.71 3.41
C ILE A 28 10.39 -1.75 3.81
N ASP A 29 10.78 -1.80 5.08
CA ASP A 29 11.77 -2.77 5.56
C ASP A 29 11.33 -4.21 5.44
N LYS A 30 10.02 -4.44 5.54
CA LYS A 30 9.39 -5.75 5.47
C LYS A 30 8.76 -6.05 4.11
N SER A 31 9.10 -5.28 3.08
CA SER A 31 8.48 -5.42 1.76
C SER A 31 8.51 -6.84 1.18
N HIS A 32 9.56 -7.63 1.45
CA HIS A 32 9.62 -9.01 0.97
C HIS A 32 8.58 -9.92 1.63
N GLU A 33 8.38 -9.75 2.94
CA GLU A 33 7.35 -10.46 3.69
C GLU A 33 5.97 -10.00 3.21
N GLY A 34 5.76 -8.68 3.13
CA GLY A 34 4.50 -8.10 2.67
C GLY A 34 4.11 -8.50 1.23
N ILE A 35 5.07 -8.67 0.32
CA ILE A 35 4.82 -9.21 -1.03
C ILE A 35 4.24 -10.64 -0.94
N GLY A 36 4.86 -11.50 -0.13
CA GLY A 36 4.40 -12.87 0.06
C GLY A 36 3.01 -12.93 0.68
N GLN A 37 2.76 -12.09 1.70
CA GLN A 37 1.46 -11.98 2.35
C GLN A 37 0.38 -11.47 1.38
N ALA A 38 0.64 -10.40 0.64
CA ALA A 38 -0.30 -9.86 -0.35
C ALA A 38 -0.71 -10.92 -1.39
N PHE A 39 0.25 -11.70 -1.88
CA PHE A 39 -0.02 -12.80 -2.80
C PHE A 39 -0.83 -13.93 -2.14
N HIS A 40 -0.42 -14.42 -0.98
CA HIS A 40 -1.14 -15.44 -0.23
C HIS A 40 -2.59 -15.03 0.05
N PHE A 41 -2.80 -13.80 0.50
CA PHE A 41 -4.13 -13.27 0.79
C PHE A 41 -4.99 -13.08 -0.46
N SER A 42 -4.39 -12.79 -1.62
CA SER A 42 -5.16 -12.81 -2.87
C SER A 42 -5.71 -14.20 -3.20
N GLU A 43 -4.91 -15.25 -3.01
CA GLU A 43 -5.31 -16.63 -3.30
C GLU A 43 -6.41 -17.11 -2.35
N GLU A 44 -6.29 -16.83 -1.05
CA GLU A 44 -7.28 -17.24 -0.04
C GLU A 44 -8.62 -16.50 -0.16
N THR A 45 -8.62 -15.33 -0.80
CA THR A 45 -9.81 -14.45 -0.82
C THR A 45 -10.41 -14.24 -2.20
N GLY A 46 -9.73 -14.67 -3.28
CA GLY A 46 -10.12 -14.44 -4.67
C GLY A 46 -10.08 -12.97 -5.12
N ARG A 47 -9.38 -12.10 -4.37
CA ARG A 47 -9.29 -10.66 -4.63
C ARG A 47 -7.91 -10.28 -5.14
N LYS A 48 -7.78 -9.10 -5.74
CA LYS A 48 -6.50 -8.66 -6.30
C LYS A 48 -5.49 -8.35 -5.20
N PRO A 49 -4.23 -8.81 -5.31
CA PRO A 49 -3.20 -8.55 -4.32
C PRO A 49 -2.80 -7.08 -4.33
N THR A 50 -2.70 -6.49 -3.14
CA THR A 50 -2.21 -5.11 -2.95
C THR A 50 -1.26 -5.05 -1.77
N LEU A 51 -0.11 -4.41 -1.98
CA LEU A 51 0.83 -4.05 -0.93
C LEU A 51 0.76 -2.53 -0.71
N ALA A 52 0.33 -2.12 0.48
CA ALA A 52 0.30 -0.74 0.92
C ALA A 52 1.52 -0.47 1.81
N ILE A 53 2.44 0.37 1.34
CA ILE A 53 3.73 0.63 1.99
C ILE A 53 3.70 2.00 2.66
N PHE A 54 4.27 2.10 3.85
CA PHE A 54 4.57 3.38 4.50
C PHE A 54 6.04 3.47 4.92
N ILE A 55 6.54 4.70 5.00
CA ILE A 55 7.90 5.02 5.45
C ILE A 55 7.82 6.21 6.39
N ASN A 56 8.18 6.08 7.66
CA ASN A 56 8.02 7.19 8.61
C ASN A 56 8.94 8.37 8.28
N ASP A 57 10.24 8.09 8.14
CA ASP A 57 11.29 9.08 7.89
C ASP A 57 12.14 8.60 6.70
N PRO A 58 11.77 8.95 5.46
CA PRO A 58 12.37 8.33 4.28
C PRO A 58 13.82 8.74 4.07
N THR A 59 14.71 7.76 4.00
CA THR A 59 16.08 7.95 3.51
C THR A 59 16.15 7.75 1.99
N ARG A 60 17.27 8.16 1.37
CA ARG A 60 17.52 7.85 -0.04
C ARG A 60 17.47 6.35 -0.33
N TYR A 61 18.00 5.53 0.57
CA TYR A 61 17.97 4.07 0.44
C TYR A 61 16.53 3.55 0.42
N ASP A 62 15.66 4.06 1.29
CA ASP A 62 14.25 3.65 1.34
C ASP A 62 13.50 3.99 0.06
N LEU A 63 13.78 5.16 -0.54
CA LEU A 63 13.19 5.57 -1.80
C LEU A 63 13.69 4.70 -2.97
N GLU A 64 14.97 4.35 -3.00
CA GLU A 64 15.53 3.43 -3.99
C GLU A 64 14.93 2.01 -3.84
N LYS A 65 14.76 1.55 -2.61
CA LYS A 65 14.09 0.29 -2.28
C LYS A 65 12.62 0.31 -2.68
N LEU A 66 11.89 1.40 -2.42
CA LEU A 66 10.50 1.57 -2.85
C LEU A 66 10.37 1.48 -4.38
N ARG A 67 11.27 2.13 -5.13
CA ARG A 67 11.33 2.02 -6.60
C ARG A 67 11.56 0.58 -7.06
N TYR A 68 12.47 -0.15 -6.39
CA TYR A 68 12.70 -1.56 -6.67
C TYR A 68 11.45 -2.41 -6.40
N VAL A 69 10.83 -2.26 -5.23
CA VAL A 69 9.61 -2.98 -4.83
C VAL A 69 8.46 -2.70 -5.80
N HIS A 70 8.28 -1.45 -6.24
CA HIS A 70 7.27 -1.11 -7.22
C HIS A 70 7.48 -1.82 -8.56
N ARG A 71 8.71 -1.90 -9.06
CA ARG A 71 9.03 -2.65 -10.30
C ARG A 71 8.76 -4.14 -10.11
N LEU A 72 9.22 -4.72 -9.00
CA LEU A 72 9.04 -6.14 -8.71
C LEU A 72 7.55 -6.51 -8.60
N CYS A 73 6.78 -5.76 -7.81
CA CYS A 73 5.34 -5.98 -7.66
C CYS A 73 4.60 -5.84 -9.00
N ASN A 74 4.98 -4.87 -9.84
CA ASN A 74 4.40 -4.73 -11.17
C ASN A 74 4.64 -5.97 -12.05
N THR A 75 5.84 -6.56 -12.01
CA THR A 75 6.13 -7.85 -12.69
C THR A 75 5.28 -8.99 -12.14
N LEU A 76 4.98 -8.99 -10.85
CA LEU A 76 4.17 -10.01 -10.17
C LEU A 76 2.66 -9.76 -10.24
N GLY A 77 2.21 -8.66 -10.87
CA GLY A 77 0.78 -8.30 -10.89
C GLY A 77 0.22 -7.82 -9.54
N ILE A 78 1.08 -7.42 -8.61
CA ILE A 78 0.71 -6.91 -7.29
C ILE A 78 0.62 -5.38 -7.35
N ARG A 79 -0.51 -4.83 -6.92
CA ARG A 79 -0.69 -3.37 -6.84
C ARG A 79 0.12 -2.82 -5.67
N VAL A 80 0.86 -1.73 -5.88
CA VAL A 80 1.52 -1.00 -4.79
C VAL A 80 0.78 0.31 -4.50
N ARG A 81 0.59 0.62 -3.22
CA ARG A 81 0.09 1.92 -2.74
C ARG A 81 1.06 2.50 -1.73
N TYR A 82 1.38 3.78 -1.84
CA TYR A 82 2.20 4.46 -0.85
C TYR A 82 1.31 5.30 0.08
N ILE A 83 1.28 4.93 1.36
CA ILE A 83 0.31 5.46 2.32
C ILE A 83 0.62 6.90 2.70
N ASN A 84 1.90 7.29 2.79
CA ASN A 84 2.27 8.63 3.21
C ASN A 84 1.71 9.71 2.27
N GLU A 85 1.77 9.48 0.94
CA GLU A 85 1.16 10.40 -0.03
C GLU A 85 -0.34 10.52 0.16
N GLU A 86 -1.03 9.41 0.43
CA GLU A 86 -2.47 9.42 0.65
C GLU A 86 -2.81 10.17 1.95
N LEU A 87 -2.01 10.03 3.01
CA LEU A 87 -2.17 10.78 4.25
C LEU A 87 -1.93 12.27 4.05
N GLU A 88 -0.88 12.66 3.31
CA GLU A 88 -0.62 14.05 2.96
C GLU A 88 -1.75 14.64 2.12
N HIS A 89 -2.27 13.91 1.14
CA HIS A 89 -3.42 14.34 0.33
C HIS A 89 -4.69 14.45 1.16
N MET A 90 -4.92 13.54 2.11
CA MET A 90 -6.07 13.60 3.01
C MET A 90 -5.96 14.76 3.99
N GLN A 91 -4.76 15.06 4.49
CA GLN A 91 -4.49 16.23 5.31
C GLN A 91 -4.67 17.51 4.47
N LYS A 92 -4.08 17.59 3.28
CA LYS A 92 -4.29 18.70 2.32
C LYS A 92 -5.76 18.85 1.93
N LYS A 93 -6.56 17.79 1.79
CA LYS A 93 -8.02 17.86 1.53
C LYS A 93 -8.82 18.33 2.74
N LYS A 94 -8.46 17.90 3.96
CA LYS A 94 -9.04 18.44 5.18
C LYS A 94 -8.70 19.92 5.34
N SER A 95 -7.46 20.29 5.01
CA SER A 95 -6.99 21.67 4.98
C SER A 95 -7.52 22.46 3.80
N SER A 96 -7.87 21.86 2.64
CA SER A 96 -8.39 22.57 1.45
C SER A 96 -9.91 22.63 1.40
N ASN A 97 -10.62 21.84 2.23
CA ASN A 97 -11.92 22.25 2.80
C ASN A 97 -11.78 23.44 3.79
N SER A 98 -10.56 23.97 3.95
CA SER A 98 -10.19 25.29 4.44
C SER A 98 -9.09 25.91 3.55
N SER A 99 -9.25 25.85 2.22
CA SER A 99 -8.41 26.49 1.18
C SER A 99 -6.99 25.92 0.92
N ASP A 100 -6.69 25.80 -0.39
CA ASP A 100 -5.37 25.87 -1.07
C ASP A 100 -4.53 24.61 -1.43
N HIS A 101 -3.71 24.79 -2.47
CA HIS A 101 -3.34 23.91 -3.59
C HIS A 101 -2.13 22.94 -3.42
N ILE A 102 -2.27 21.75 -4.04
CA ILE A 102 -1.37 20.86 -4.85
C ILE A 102 0.18 20.97 -4.75
N PHE A 103 0.88 19.82 -4.59
CA PHE A 103 2.25 19.50 -5.05
C PHE A 103 2.51 17.97 -4.94
N HIS A 104 3.41 17.29 -5.65
CA HIS A 104 3.74 17.13 -7.09
C HIS A 104 4.44 15.76 -7.16
N LYS A 105 4.18 14.99 -8.23
CA LYS A 105 4.72 13.65 -8.50
C LYS A 105 6.23 13.58 -8.27
N TYR A 106 6.68 12.54 -7.58
CA TYR A 106 8.07 12.11 -7.42
C TYR A 106 9.02 12.59 -8.54
N ASN A 107 9.90 13.51 -8.18
CA ASN A 107 10.94 14.02 -9.06
C ASN A 107 12.09 13.01 -9.18
N THR A 108 12.50 12.82 -10.45
CA THR A 108 13.71 12.16 -11.00
C THR A 108 13.84 10.64 -10.93
#